data_AF-A0A944YVF5-F1
#
_entry.id   AF-A0A944YVF5-F1
#
_cell.length_a   1.000
_cell.length_b   1.000
_cell.length_c   1.000
_cell.angle_alpha   90.00
_cell.angle_beta   90.00
_cell.angle_gamma   90.00
#
_symmetry.space_group_name_H-M   'P 1'
#
loop_
_entity.id
_entity.type
_entity.pdbx_description
1 polymer ?
#
loop_
_entity_poly.entity_id
_entity_poly.type
_entity_poly.pdbx_seq_one_letter_code
_entity_poly.pdbx_strand_id
1 'polypeptide(L)'
;MLSFEKLIEQENVKANKAYINSLEEIKVIWEELKDCDDKYKKYLFAIADKILVFAELEQELTDDYYKQNDLDNLQNTNQEFFNEVKTENYSSSYANPECCAETFGEEFGALLSAYYVNYRNYVTFSFQHMQYYMLRWNKVFIEVHNLFKKGLPVFNECKNVMMGEFKKLSKEDTKLNFAKSYGPATKMYRDIVMKADLSDFRYLYQYGKHIGDNELKSAEFLSSYPNDKINVLAKAIADAFIRGYELAKKDLTQKKTLNIYYHLGQEKIARAIAKYIEEKDLKVL
;
A
#
# COMPACT_ATOMS: atom_id res chain seq x y z
N MET A 1 -18.67 -14.00 5.73
CA MET A 1 -18.22 -12.83 4.96
C MET A 1 -17.14 -13.30 4.01
N LEU A 2 -17.13 -12.85 2.74
CA LEU A 2 -16.04 -13.15 1.81
C LEU A 2 -14.73 -12.55 2.33
N SER A 3 -13.59 -13.14 1.96
CA SER A 3 -12.28 -12.54 2.29
C SER A 3 -12.06 -11.26 1.48
N PHE A 4 -11.12 -10.44 1.93
CA PHE A 4 -10.74 -9.22 1.24
C PHE A 4 -10.35 -9.49 -0.22
N GLU A 5 -9.54 -10.53 -0.46
CA GLU A 5 -9.02 -10.89 -1.79
C GLU A 5 -10.16 -11.29 -2.74
N LYS A 6 -11.13 -12.08 -2.26
CA LYS A 6 -12.29 -12.47 -3.07
C LYS A 6 -13.19 -11.29 -3.40
N LEU A 7 -13.33 -10.33 -2.49
CA LEU A 7 -14.09 -9.11 -2.76
C LEU A 7 -13.38 -8.23 -3.80
N ILE A 8 -12.06 -8.06 -3.68
CA ILE A 8 -11.27 -7.34 -4.68
C ILE A 8 -11.34 -8.02 -6.04
N GLU A 9 -11.17 -9.33 -6.11
CA GLU A 9 -11.27 -10.09 -7.36
C GLU A 9 -12.61 -9.86 -8.06
N GLN A 10 -13.73 -9.88 -7.30
CA GLN A 10 -15.06 -9.58 -7.85
C GLN A 10 -15.19 -8.17 -8.41
N GLU A 11 -14.62 -7.16 -7.75
CA GLU A 11 -14.64 -5.78 -8.25
C GLU A 11 -13.69 -5.58 -9.44
N ASN A 12 -12.53 -6.26 -9.44
CA ASN A 12 -11.59 -6.23 -10.55
C ASN A 12 -12.20 -6.80 -11.82
N VAL A 13 -12.90 -7.95 -11.75
CA VAL A 13 -13.56 -8.54 -12.92
C VAL A 13 -14.55 -7.56 -13.56
N LYS A 14 -15.30 -6.78 -12.75
CA LYS A 14 -16.21 -5.75 -13.27
C LYS A 14 -15.46 -4.56 -13.86
N ALA A 15 -14.31 -4.20 -13.28
CA ALA A 15 -13.51 -3.05 -13.68
C ALA A 15 -12.57 -3.33 -14.88
N ASN A 16 -12.22 -4.59 -15.14
CA ASN A 16 -11.06 -4.99 -15.95
C ASN A 16 -11.00 -4.30 -17.32
N LYS A 17 -12.07 -4.38 -18.13
CA LYS A 17 -12.10 -3.73 -19.45
C LYS A 17 -11.89 -2.22 -19.36
N ALA A 18 -12.54 -1.55 -18.42
CA ALA A 18 -12.42 -0.11 -18.25
C ALA A 18 -11.04 0.28 -17.68
N TYR A 19 -10.45 -0.57 -16.84
CA TYR A 19 -9.09 -0.43 -16.33
C TYR A 19 -8.06 -0.45 -17.46
N ILE A 20 -8.09 -1.48 -18.31
CA ILE A 20 -7.19 -1.62 -19.46
C ILE A 20 -7.31 -0.40 -20.39
N ASN A 21 -8.53 -0.04 -20.79
CA ASN A 21 -8.76 1.13 -21.65
C ASN A 21 -8.22 2.44 -21.02
N SER A 22 -8.35 2.60 -19.69
CA SER A 22 -7.82 3.79 -19.01
C SER A 22 -6.29 3.85 -19.02
N LEU A 23 -5.59 2.70 -18.98
CA LEU A 23 -4.13 2.66 -19.10
C LEU A 23 -3.67 3.00 -20.52
N GLU A 24 -4.39 2.55 -21.54
CA GLU A 24 -4.12 2.91 -22.94
C GLU A 24 -4.25 4.43 -23.16
N GLU A 25 -5.30 5.04 -22.62
CA GLU A 25 -5.49 6.49 -22.68
C GLU A 25 -4.39 7.24 -21.91
N ILE A 26 -4.02 6.77 -20.71
CA ILE A 26 -2.95 7.37 -19.92
C ILE A 26 -1.60 7.23 -20.60
N LYS A 27 -1.35 6.15 -21.34
CA LYS A 27 -0.14 6.01 -22.15
C LYS A 27 -0.06 7.05 -23.26
N VAL A 28 -1.17 7.38 -23.91
CA VAL A 28 -1.23 8.49 -24.89
C VAL A 28 -0.94 9.82 -24.21
N ILE A 29 -1.51 10.06 -23.02
CA ILE A 29 -1.24 11.27 -22.22
C ILE A 29 0.24 11.34 -21.82
N TRP A 30 0.82 10.23 -21.38
CA TRP A 30 2.23 10.15 -20.99
C TRP A 30 3.15 10.55 -22.17
N GLU A 31 2.90 10.00 -23.37
CA GLU A 31 3.64 10.36 -24.59
C GLU A 31 3.47 11.84 -24.97
N GLU A 32 2.28 12.43 -24.75
CA GLU A 32 2.03 13.86 -24.97
C GLU A 32 2.85 14.76 -24.02
N LEU A 33 3.15 14.28 -22.80
CA LEU A 33 3.73 15.10 -21.73
C LEU A 33 5.25 14.91 -21.50
N LYS A 34 5.84 13.78 -21.94
CA LYS A 34 7.20 13.34 -21.53
C LYS A 34 8.35 14.31 -21.81
N ASP A 35 8.21 15.18 -22.81
CA ASP A 35 9.23 16.16 -23.20
C ASP A 35 8.76 17.62 -23.03
N CYS A 36 7.70 17.84 -22.25
CA CYS A 36 7.14 19.17 -22.03
C CYS A 36 7.84 19.94 -20.90
N ASP A 37 8.20 21.19 -21.17
CA ASP A 37 8.86 22.05 -20.17
C ASP A 37 7.92 22.80 -19.22
N ASP A 38 6.62 22.84 -19.54
CA ASP A 38 5.61 23.48 -18.70
C ASP A 38 5.47 22.79 -17.33
N LYS A 39 5.41 23.58 -16.27
CA LYS A 39 5.37 23.10 -14.88
C LYS A 39 4.16 22.21 -14.57
N TYR A 40 2.98 22.50 -15.13
CA TYR A 40 1.78 21.70 -14.94
C TYR A 40 1.86 20.40 -15.75
N LYS A 41 2.43 20.46 -16.96
CA LYS A 41 2.67 19.27 -17.76
C LYS A 41 3.69 18.33 -17.11
N LYS A 42 4.77 18.84 -16.53
CA LYS A 42 5.74 18.05 -15.73
C LYS A 42 5.07 17.37 -14.53
N TYR A 43 4.19 18.09 -13.84
CA TYR A 43 3.40 17.53 -12.74
C TYR A 43 2.47 16.38 -13.19
N LEU A 44 1.73 16.59 -14.28
CA LEU A 44 0.83 15.56 -14.81
C LEU A 44 1.59 14.37 -15.39
N PHE A 45 2.76 14.61 -16.01
CA PHE A 45 3.67 13.57 -16.45
C PHE A 45 4.11 12.68 -15.29
N ALA A 46 4.55 13.27 -14.17
CA ALA A 46 4.98 12.52 -13.00
C ALA A 46 3.87 11.61 -12.43
N ILE A 47 2.60 12.02 -12.53
CA ILE A 47 1.47 11.19 -12.15
C ILE A 47 1.23 10.07 -13.17
N ALA A 48 1.19 10.39 -14.47
CA ALA A 48 1.00 9.39 -15.53
C ALA A 48 2.08 8.30 -15.46
N ASP A 49 3.33 8.70 -15.24
CA ASP A 49 4.48 7.83 -15.14
C ASP A 49 4.31 6.83 -13.98
N LYS A 50 3.98 7.34 -12.78
CA LYS A 50 3.66 6.46 -11.63
C LYS A 50 2.52 5.51 -11.92
N ILE A 51 1.43 5.97 -12.55
CA ILE A 51 0.28 5.12 -12.87
C ILE A 51 0.74 3.94 -13.74
N LEU A 52 1.52 4.20 -14.79
CA LEU A 52 1.99 3.18 -15.72
C LEU A 52 2.99 2.22 -15.08
N VAL A 53 4.00 2.75 -14.36
CA VAL A 53 5.01 1.94 -13.64
C VAL A 53 4.34 0.99 -12.65
N PHE A 54 3.37 1.48 -11.85
CA PHE A 54 2.70 0.64 -10.87
C PHE A 54 1.68 -0.32 -11.48
N ALA A 55 1.11 0.00 -12.65
CA ALA A 55 0.26 -0.92 -13.38
C ALA A 55 1.07 -2.07 -14.02
N GLU A 56 2.30 -1.78 -14.50
CA GLU A 56 3.23 -2.81 -14.98
C GLU A 56 3.67 -3.71 -13.82
N LEU A 57 4.11 -3.12 -12.71
CA LEU A 57 4.46 -3.87 -11.50
C LEU A 57 3.33 -4.80 -11.03
N GLU A 58 2.07 -4.31 -11.04
CA GLU A 58 0.92 -5.12 -10.64
C GLU A 58 0.75 -6.39 -11.48
N GLN A 59 1.07 -6.34 -12.77
CA GLN A 59 1.01 -7.49 -13.66
C GLN A 59 2.16 -8.48 -13.40
N GLU A 60 3.33 -7.98 -13.01
CA GLU A 60 4.49 -8.80 -12.69
C GLU A 60 4.39 -9.49 -11.32
N LEU A 61 3.66 -8.87 -10.38
CA LEU A 61 3.49 -9.34 -8.99
C LEU A 61 2.74 -10.68 -8.91
N THR A 62 3.45 -11.76 -9.19
CA THR A 62 3.00 -13.15 -9.05
C THR A 62 3.74 -13.84 -7.89
N ASP A 63 3.29 -15.03 -7.48
CA ASP A 63 4.01 -15.84 -6.48
C ASP A 63 5.45 -16.17 -6.92
N ASP A 64 5.75 -16.12 -8.22
CA ASP A 64 7.08 -16.39 -8.77
C ASP A 64 7.95 -15.13 -8.92
N TYR A 65 7.36 -13.92 -8.86
CA TYR A 65 8.09 -12.65 -8.95
C TYR A 65 9.28 -12.58 -7.99
N TYR A 66 9.05 -12.93 -6.72
CA TYR A 66 10.07 -12.90 -5.67
C TYR A 66 11.08 -14.04 -5.75
N LYS A 67 10.78 -15.10 -6.52
CA LYS A 67 11.72 -16.19 -6.79
C LYS A 67 12.64 -15.86 -7.96
N GLN A 68 12.11 -15.12 -8.94
CA GLN A 68 12.81 -14.72 -10.17
C GLN A 68 13.70 -13.49 -9.96
N ASN A 69 13.36 -12.62 -9.02
CA ASN A 69 14.18 -11.47 -8.62
C ASN A 69 15.09 -11.83 -7.43
N ASP A 70 16.35 -11.43 -7.51
CA ASP A 70 17.27 -11.51 -6.39
C ASP A 70 17.02 -10.36 -5.39
N LEU A 71 17.70 -10.42 -4.24
CA LEU A 71 17.53 -9.47 -3.16
C LEU A 71 17.92 -8.04 -3.59
N ASP A 72 19.01 -7.90 -4.35
CA ASP A 72 19.53 -6.61 -4.79
C ASP A 72 18.56 -5.90 -5.73
N ASN A 73 17.95 -6.63 -6.69
CA ASN A 73 16.93 -6.08 -7.57
C ASN A 73 15.68 -5.66 -6.79
N LEU A 74 15.21 -6.49 -5.85
CA LEU A 74 14.06 -6.13 -5.00
C LEU A 74 14.34 -4.88 -4.14
N GLN A 75 15.57 -4.75 -3.64
CA GLN A 75 16.04 -3.58 -2.90
C GLN A 75 16.02 -2.32 -3.76
N ASN A 76 16.60 -2.37 -4.96
CA ASN A 76 16.67 -1.24 -5.88
C ASN A 76 15.26 -0.78 -6.26
N THR A 77 14.40 -1.71 -6.69
CA THR A 77 13.00 -1.45 -7.03
C THR A 77 12.24 -0.81 -5.85
N ASN A 78 12.44 -1.32 -4.63
CA ASN A 78 11.82 -0.72 -3.44
C ASN A 78 12.31 0.72 -3.19
N GLN A 79 13.61 0.96 -3.32
CA GLN A 79 14.18 2.29 -3.14
C GLN A 79 13.64 3.29 -4.17
N GLU A 80 13.45 2.87 -5.42
CA GLU A 80 12.88 3.70 -6.48
C GLU A 80 11.44 4.12 -6.15
N PHE A 81 10.58 3.21 -5.68
CA PHE A 81 9.19 3.51 -5.34
C PHE A 81 9.04 4.61 -4.27
N PHE A 82 9.98 4.66 -3.33
CA PHE A 82 9.94 5.57 -2.19
C PHE A 82 10.98 6.68 -2.26
N ASN A 83 11.73 6.78 -3.35
CA ASN A 83 12.85 7.71 -3.49
C ASN A 83 12.46 9.17 -3.25
N GLU A 84 11.27 9.56 -3.73
CA GLU A 84 10.78 10.94 -3.64
C GLU A 84 10.48 11.42 -2.20
N VAL A 85 10.28 10.50 -1.26
CA VAL A 85 9.99 10.85 0.15
C VAL A 85 11.17 10.65 1.08
N LYS A 86 12.33 10.24 0.54
CA LYS A 86 13.58 10.26 1.29
C LYS A 86 13.97 11.70 1.62
N THR A 87 14.63 11.90 2.76
CA THR A 87 14.96 13.23 3.29
C THR A 87 15.70 14.09 2.27
N GLU A 88 16.62 13.49 1.51
CA GLU A 88 17.43 14.13 0.48
C GLU A 88 16.65 14.61 -0.75
N ASN A 89 15.49 14.01 -1.05
CA ASN A 89 14.70 14.31 -2.25
C ASN A 89 13.36 15.01 -1.94
N TYR A 90 12.88 14.93 -0.69
CA TYR A 90 11.54 15.39 -0.32
C TYR A 90 11.32 16.88 -0.57
N SER A 91 12.36 17.72 -0.44
CA SER A 91 12.28 19.15 -0.75
C SER A 91 11.90 19.44 -2.21
N SER A 92 12.16 18.51 -3.13
CA SER A 92 11.83 18.62 -4.56
C SER A 92 10.61 17.78 -4.99
N SER A 93 9.97 17.07 -4.06
CA SER A 93 8.85 16.19 -4.37
C SER A 93 7.53 16.95 -4.41
N TYR A 94 6.65 16.61 -5.36
CA TYR A 94 5.27 17.11 -5.34
C TYR A 94 4.46 16.62 -4.12
N ALA A 95 4.95 15.60 -3.40
CA ALA A 95 4.40 15.20 -2.10
C ALA A 95 4.74 16.18 -0.95
N ASN A 96 5.61 17.16 -1.20
CA ASN A 96 5.89 18.26 -0.29
C ASN A 96 5.01 19.47 -0.63
N PRO A 97 4.11 19.91 0.28
CA PRO A 97 3.27 21.09 0.06
C PRO A 97 4.05 22.37 -0.21
N GLU A 98 5.24 22.55 0.38
CA GLU A 98 6.09 23.73 0.19
C GLU A 98 6.65 23.78 -1.24
N CYS A 99 7.20 22.66 -1.72
CA CYS A 99 7.66 22.51 -3.12
C CYS A 99 6.53 22.85 -4.11
N CYS A 100 5.32 22.36 -3.86
CA CYS A 100 4.16 22.65 -4.70
C CYS A 100 3.72 24.11 -4.59
N ALA A 101 3.74 24.72 -3.41
CA ALA A 101 3.40 26.13 -3.22
C ALA A 101 4.39 27.06 -3.95
N GLU A 102 5.69 26.78 -3.88
CA GLU A 102 6.72 27.50 -4.61
C GLU A 102 6.53 27.38 -6.14
N THR A 103 6.16 26.18 -6.61
CA THR A 103 6.03 25.90 -8.05
C THR A 103 4.72 26.45 -8.63
N PHE A 104 3.60 26.30 -7.92
CA PHE A 104 2.24 26.51 -8.44
C PHE A 104 1.48 27.67 -7.77
N GLY A 105 2.08 28.33 -6.78
CA GLY A 105 1.42 29.31 -5.91
C GLY A 105 0.71 28.63 -4.72
N GLU A 106 0.44 29.36 -3.66
CA GLU A 106 -0.06 28.79 -2.39
C GLU A 106 -1.37 27.98 -2.54
N GLU A 107 -2.38 28.56 -3.21
CA GLU A 107 -3.70 27.94 -3.31
C GLU A 107 -3.68 26.68 -4.21
N PHE A 108 -3.13 26.80 -5.43
CA PHE A 108 -3.01 25.67 -6.34
C PHE A 108 -1.99 24.63 -5.88
N GLY A 109 -0.88 25.06 -5.31
CA GLY A 109 0.17 24.17 -4.79
C GLY A 109 -0.33 23.27 -3.68
N ALA A 110 -1.10 23.81 -2.72
CA ALA A 110 -1.72 23.00 -1.68
C ALA A 110 -2.68 21.95 -2.25
N LEU A 111 -3.51 22.32 -3.24
CA LEU A 111 -4.43 21.40 -3.90
C LEU A 111 -3.67 20.30 -4.67
N LEU A 112 -2.66 20.67 -5.45
CA LEU A 112 -1.87 19.74 -6.26
C LEU A 112 -1.08 18.78 -5.37
N SER A 113 -0.44 19.26 -4.30
CA SER A 113 0.25 18.35 -3.37
C SER A 113 -0.70 17.34 -2.73
N ALA A 114 -1.86 17.79 -2.26
CA ALA A 114 -2.88 16.90 -1.69
C ALA A 114 -3.40 15.88 -2.71
N TYR A 115 -3.54 16.28 -3.98
CA TYR A 115 -3.93 15.41 -5.07
C TYR A 115 -2.85 14.37 -5.40
N TYR A 116 -1.58 14.80 -5.51
CA TYR A 116 -0.41 13.97 -5.83
C TYR A 116 -0.22 12.80 -4.85
N VAL A 117 -0.38 13.06 -3.55
CA VAL A 117 -0.21 12.04 -2.50
C VAL A 117 -1.13 10.83 -2.70
N ASN A 118 -2.27 10.98 -3.38
CA ASN A 118 -3.15 9.85 -3.67
C ASN A 118 -2.52 8.84 -4.62
N TYR A 119 -1.68 9.28 -5.55
CA TYR A 119 -0.99 8.40 -6.49
C TYR A 119 0.14 7.63 -5.84
N ARG A 120 0.62 8.06 -4.65
CA ARG A 120 1.54 7.24 -3.83
C ARG A 120 0.87 5.97 -3.29
N ASN A 121 -0.47 5.93 -3.24
CA ASN A 121 -1.19 4.70 -2.87
C ASN A 121 -1.14 3.63 -3.95
N TYR A 122 -0.71 3.94 -5.18
CA TYR A 122 -0.61 2.95 -6.26
C TYR A 122 0.32 1.80 -5.88
N VAL A 123 1.40 2.04 -5.12
CA VAL A 123 2.22 0.95 -4.55
C VAL A 123 1.35 -0.04 -3.79
N THR A 124 0.50 0.44 -2.87
CA THR A 124 -0.39 -0.45 -2.09
C THR A 124 -1.44 -1.09 -2.98
N PHE A 125 -1.95 -0.38 -3.98
CA PHE A 125 -2.91 -0.95 -4.92
C PHE A 125 -2.30 -2.08 -5.75
N SER A 126 -1.05 -1.95 -6.22
CA SER A 126 -0.37 -2.97 -7.03
C SER A 126 -0.14 -4.24 -6.22
N PHE A 127 0.47 -4.11 -5.03
CA PHE A 127 0.74 -5.25 -4.15
C PHE A 127 -0.52 -5.97 -3.67
N GLN A 128 -1.67 -5.30 -3.68
CA GLN A 128 -2.96 -5.88 -3.28
C GLN A 128 -3.88 -6.16 -4.49
N HIS A 129 -3.35 -6.10 -5.72
CA HIS A 129 -4.08 -6.25 -6.98
C HIS A 129 -5.39 -5.46 -7.04
N MET A 130 -5.41 -4.23 -6.54
CA MET A 130 -6.62 -3.41 -6.44
C MET A 130 -6.91 -2.62 -7.74
N GLN A 131 -7.03 -3.32 -8.87
CA GLN A 131 -7.31 -2.71 -10.18
C GLN A 131 -8.59 -1.85 -10.17
N TYR A 132 -9.60 -2.25 -9.38
CA TYR A 132 -10.80 -1.44 -9.15
C TYR A 132 -10.50 -0.03 -8.59
N TYR A 133 -9.60 0.09 -7.60
CA TYR A 133 -9.20 1.38 -7.05
C TYR A 133 -8.29 2.16 -7.99
N MET A 134 -7.38 1.48 -8.69
CA MET A 134 -6.54 2.11 -9.72
C MET A 134 -7.39 2.73 -10.83
N LEU A 135 -8.39 2.02 -11.36
CA LEU A 135 -9.30 2.56 -12.38
C LEU A 135 -10.01 3.85 -11.90
N ARG A 136 -10.45 3.90 -10.64
CA ARG A 136 -11.11 5.10 -10.09
C ARG A 136 -10.17 6.30 -10.13
N TRP A 137 -8.92 6.14 -9.71
CA TRP A 137 -7.91 7.19 -9.74
C TRP A 137 -7.41 7.51 -11.16
N ASN A 138 -7.38 6.53 -12.07
CA ASN A 138 -7.11 6.75 -13.49
C ASN A 138 -8.15 7.68 -14.11
N LYS A 139 -9.45 7.46 -13.81
CA LYS A 139 -10.53 8.34 -14.29
C LYS A 139 -10.39 9.77 -13.77
N VAL A 140 -10.06 9.95 -12.49
CA VAL A 140 -9.79 11.28 -11.92
C VAL A 140 -8.60 11.94 -12.63
N PHE A 141 -7.52 11.19 -12.87
CA PHE A 141 -6.36 11.70 -13.59
C PHE A 141 -6.68 12.16 -15.02
N ILE A 142 -7.41 11.34 -15.78
CA ILE A 142 -7.84 11.66 -17.14
C ILE A 142 -8.71 12.93 -17.14
N GLU A 143 -9.65 13.05 -16.20
CA GLU A 143 -10.52 14.23 -16.09
C GLU A 143 -9.71 15.49 -15.73
N VAL A 144 -8.77 15.39 -14.79
CA VAL A 144 -7.85 16.48 -14.45
C VAL A 144 -7.01 16.88 -15.66
N HIS A 145 -6.40 15.92 -16.36
CA HIS A 145 -5.62 16.19 -17.57
C HIS A 145 -6.46 16.94 -18.61
N ASN A 146 -7.70 16.51 -18.84
CA ASN A 146 -8.62 17.16 -19.78
C ASN A 146 -9.01 18.59 -19.38
N LEU A 147 -9.03 18.91 -18.08
CA LEU A 147 -9.17 20.29 -17.61
C LEU A 147 -7.95 21.13 -17.99
N PHE A 148 -6.74 20.66 -17.67
CA PHE A 148 -5.50 21.37 -17.99
C PHE A 148 -5.24 21.51 -19.49
N LYS A 149 -5.72 20.56 -20.31
CA LYS A 149 -5.63 20.63 -21.78
C LYS A 149 -6.39 21.81 -22.39
N LYS A 150 -7.41 22.33 -21.70
CA LYS A 150 -8.18 23.52 -22.11
C LYS A 150 -7.53 24.84 -21.69
N GLY A 151 -6.41 24.79 -20.97
CA GLY A 151 -5.76 25.93 -20.31
C GLY A 151 -5.73 25.76 -18.79
N LEU A 152 -5.24 26.76 -18.07
CA LEU A 152 -5.23 26.72 -16.60
C LEU A 152 -6.68 26.68 -16.07
N PRO A 153 -7.10 25.62 -15.37
CA PRO A 153 -8.48 25.49 -14.93
C PRO A 153 -8.83 26.47 -13.81
N VAL A 154 -10.12 26.74 -13.62
CA VAL A 154 -10.60 27.48 -12.45
C VAL A 154 -10.40 26.62 -11.20
N PHE A 155 -9.85 27.20 -10.13
CA PHE A 155 -9.48 26.48 -8.91
C PHE A 155 -10.61 25.58 -8.36
N ASN A 156 -11.83 26.12 -8.22
CA ASN A 156 -12.95 25.36 -7.68
C ASN A 156 -13.41 24.19 -8.57
N GLU A 157 -13.32 24.35 -9.90
CA GLU A 157 -13.60 23.26 -10.84
C GLU A 157 -12.58 22.14 -10.67
N CYS A 158 -11.29 22.50 -10.69
CA CYS A 158 -10.17 21.58 -10.51
C CYS A 158 -10.26 20.84 -9.16
N LYS A 159 -10.51 21.58 -8.07
CA LYS A 159 -10.69 21.05 -6.71
C LYS A 159 -11.84 20.06 -6.63
N ASN A 160 -12.97 20.35 -7.28
CA ASN A 160 -14.12 19.45 -7.25
C ASN A 160 -13.83 18.11 -7.91
N VAL A 161 -13.06 18.09 -9.00
CA VAL A 161 -12.63 16.85 -9.66
C VAL A 161 -11.62 16.10 -8.80
N MET A 162 -10.51 16.75 -8.42
CA MET A 162 -9.42 16.13 -7.65
C MET A 162 -9.88 15.56 -6.30
N MET A 163 -10.78 16.28 -5.62
CA MET A 163 -11.26 15.90 -4.29
C MET A 163 -12.59 15.14 -4.32
N GLY A 164 -13.21 15.01 -5.49
CA GLY A 164 -14.52 14.38 -5.65
C GLY A 164 -14.52 12.91 -5.25
N GLU A 165 -13.37 12.23 -5.39
CA GLU A 165 -13.24 10.81 -5.10
C GLU A 165 -13.36 10.49 -3.61
N PHE A 166 -12.89 11.38 -2.73
CA PHE A 166 -13.04 11.23 -1.27
C PHE A 166 -14.49 11.26 -0.79
N LYS A 167 -15.38 11.90 -1.56
CA LYS A 167 -16.81 12.01 -1.20
C LYS A 167 -17.59 10.74 -1.56
N LYS A 168 -16.99 9.82 -2.34
CA LYS A 168 -17.63 8.60 -2.85
C LYS A 168 -17.25 7.40 -1.99
N LEU A 169 -17.91 7.24 -0.84
CA LEU A 169 -17.86 5.98 -0.10
C LEU A 169 -19.01 5.08 -0.57
N SER A 170 -18.69 4.06 -1.37
CA SER A 170 -19.68 3.10 -1.83
C SER A 170 -19.96 2.01 -0.79
N LYS A 171 -21.03 1.24 -1.02
CA LYS A 171 -21.31 0.03 -0.23
C LYS A 171 -20.20 -1.00 -0.38
N GLU A 172 -19.60 -1.08 -1.57
CA GLU A 172 -18.49 -1.94 -1.94
C GLU A 172 -17.23 -1.54 -1.15
N ASP A 173 -16.92 -0.24 -1.09
CA ASP A 173 -15.82 0.29 -0.27
C ASP A 173 -16.00 -0.05 1.21
N THR A 174 -17.22 0.09 1.72
CA THR A 174 -17.53 -0.24 3.11
C THR A 174 -17.29 -1.73 3.39
N LYS A 175 -17.70 -2.61 2.48
CA LYS A 175 -17.46 -4.06 2.58
C LYS A 175 -15.96 -4.37 2.54
N LEU A 176 -15.22 -3.77 1.61
CA LEU A 176 -13.78 -3.95 1.46
C LEU A 176 -13.03 -3.48 2.71
N ASN A 177 -13.35 -2.30 3.23
CA ASN A 177 -12.76 -1.76 4.45
C ASN A 177 -13.06 -2.63 5.67
N PHE A 178 -14.29 -3.14 5.78
CA PHE A 178 -14.65 -4.04 6.87
C PHE A 178 -13.93 -5.39 6.75
N ALA A 179 -13.84 -5.95 5.54
CA ALA A 179 -13.12 -7.20 5.29
C ALA A 179 -11.61 -7.04 5.53
N LYS A 180 -11.03 -5.88 5.19
CA LYS A 180 -9.61 -5.58 5.44
C LYS A 180 -9.31 -5.40 6.93
N SER A 181 -10.21 -4.76 7.68
CA SER A 181 -10.00 -4.42 9.10
C SER A 181 -10.39 -5.53 10.07
N TYR A 182 -11.44 -6.31 9.74
CA TYR A 182 -12.10 -7.26 10.65
C TYR A 182 -12.37 -8.63 10.04
N GLY A 183 -12.25 -8.76 8.70
CA GLY A 183 -12.21 -10.07 8.08
C GLY A 183 -10.97 -10.82 8.55
N PRO A 184 -10.94 -12.17 8.43
CA PRO A 184 -9.70 -12.89 8.68
C PRO A 184 -8.60 -12.19 7.89
N ALA A 185 -7.52 -11.74 8.56
CA ALA A 185 -6.62 -10.71 8.01
C ALA A 185 -6.33 -10.96 6.55
N THR A 186 -6.08 -9.84 5.83
CA THR A 186 -5.55 -9.85 4.48
C THR A 186 -4.57 -11.01 4.38
N LYS A 187 -5.01 -12.09 3.70
CA LYS A 187 -4.36 -13.39 3.73
C LYS A 187 -2.91 -13.23 3.36
N MET A 188 -2.63 -12.26 2.50
CA MET A 188 -1.32 -11.75 2.13
C MET A 188 -0.35 -11.56 3.31
N TYR A 189 -0.61 -10.63 4.24
CA TYR A 189 0.35 -10.33 5.32
C TYR A 189 0.50 -11.48 6.32
N ARG A 190 -0.60 -12.15 6.65
CA ARG A 190 -0.57 -13.34 7.51
C ARG A 190 0.23 -14.46 6.85
N ASP A 191 0.05 -14.68 5.56
CA ASP A 191 0.75 -15.72 4.80
C ASP A 191 2.24 -15.42 4.70
N ILE A 192 2.65 -14.15 4.53
CA ILE A 192 4.07 -13.77 4.61
C ILE A 192 4.62 -14.19 5.98
N VAL A 193 3.98 -13.77 7.07
CA VAL A 193 4.44 -14.11 8.44
C VAL A 193 4.44 -15.61 8.68
N MET A 194 3.44 -16.36 8.23
CA MET A 194 3.27 -17.75 8.62
C MET A 194 3.95 -18.75 7.68
N LYS A 195 4.19 -18.38 6.42
CA LYS A 195 4.66 -19.30 5.38
C LYS A 195 6.02 -18.94 4.79
N ALA A 196 6.46 -17.69 4.84
CA ALA A 196 7.74 -17.30 4.26
C ALA A 196 8.93 -17.96 5.00
N ASP A 197 10.03 -18.16 4.27
CA ASP A 197 11.32 -18.46 4.90
C ASP A 197 11.90 -17.17 5.48
N LEU A 198 11.95 -17.05 6.81
CA LEU A 198 12.46 -15.85 7.48
C LEU A 198 14.00 -15.74 7.48
N SER A 199 14.69 -16.74 6.93
CA SER A 199 16.13 -16.65 6.67
C SER A 199 16.43 -16.01 5.31
N ASP A 200 15.43 -15.87 4.44
CA ASP A 200 15.54 -15.24 3.13
C ASP A 200 14.81 -13.88 3.13
N PHE A 201 15.57 -12.79 3.26
CA PHE A 201 15.00 -11.44 3.44
C PHE A 201 14.21 -10.90 2.25
N ARG A 202 14.15 -11.62 1.11
CA ARG A 202 13.26 -11.28 -0.01
C ARG A 202 11.79 -11.19 0.42
N TYR A 203 11.38 -11.89 1.48
CA TYR A 203 10.00 -11.82 1.98
C TYR A 203 9.60 -10.41 2.45
N LEU A 204 10.54 -9.58 2.92
CA LEU A 204 10.24 -8.22 3.39
C LEU A 204 9.67 -7.34 2.27
N TYR A 205 10.09 -7.59 1.03
CA TYR A 205 9.63 -6.83 -0.12
C TYR A 205 8.21 -7.19 -0.55
N GLN A 206 7.66 -8.32 -0.08
CA GLN A 206 6.28 -8.73 -0.35
C GLN A 206 5.23 -7.82 0.33
N TYR A 207 5.65 -7.00 1.31
CA TYR A 207 4.73 -6.10 2.01
C TYR A 207 4.34 -4.85 1.19
N GLY A 208 5.07 -4.53 0.11
CA GLY A 208 4.84 -3.28 -0.63
C GLY A 208 5.04 -2.03 0.22
N LYS A 209 5.96 -2.10 1.19
CA LYS A 209 6.32 -1.00 2.11
C LYS A 209 7.78 -0.62 1.90
N HIS A 210 8.14 0.58 2.33
CA HIS A 210 9.53 1.00 2.36
C HIS A 210 10.30 0.10 3.32
N ILE A 211 11.36 -0.55 2.83
CA ILE A 211 12.25 -1.39 3.60
C ILE A 211 13.60 -0.67 3.69
N GLY A 212 13.93 -0.16 4.88
CA GLY A 212 15.19 0.49 5.15
C GLY A 212 16.11 -0.36 6.04
N ASP A 213 17.19 0.28 6.48
CA ASP A 213 18.19 -0.29 7.38
C ASP A 213 17.60 -0.87 8.67
N ASN A 214 16.58 -0.21 9.23
CA ASN A 214 15.99 -0.61 10.51
C ASN A 214 15.25 -1.94 10.38
N GLU A 215 14.45 -2.10 9.32
CA GLU A 215 13.70 -3.33 9.04
C GLU A 215 14.66 -4.49 8.75
N LEU A 216 15.67 -4.25 7.91
CA LEU A 216 16.68 -5.25 7.54
C LEU A 216 17.50 -5.71 8.74
N LYS A 217 18.09 -4.78 9.50
CA LYS A 217 18.91 -5.11 10.68
C LYS A 217 18.09 -5.81 11.77
N SER A 218 16.81 -5.46 11.91
CA SER A 218 15.90 -6.16 12.83
C SER A 218 15.64 -7.60 12.38
N ALA A 219 15.39 -7.82 11.08
CA ALA A 219 15.20 -9.14 10.51
C ALA A 219 16.47 -10.01 10.65
N GLU A 220 17.65 -9.45 10.38
CA GLU A 220 18.96 -10.08 10.53
C GLU A 220 19.21 -10.53 11.98
N PHE A 221 19.04 -9.59 12.92
CA PHE A 221 19.21 -9.88 14.33
C PHE A 221 18.27 -11.01 14.77
N LEU A 222 16.98 -10.89 14.47
CA LEU A 222 15.99 -11.87 14.90
C LEU A 222 16.19 -13.22 14.21
N SER A 223 16.62 -13.25 12.94
CA SER A 223 16.95 -14.49 12.23
C SER A 223 18.00 -15.30 13.00
N SER A 224 19.07 -14.65 13.46
CA SER A 224 20.13 -15.27 14.28
C SER A 224 19.75 -15.54 15.74
N TYR A 225 18.69 -14.92 16.25
CA TYR A 225 18.34 -14.99 17.67
C TYR A 225 17.77 -16.36 18.08
N PRO A 226 18.11 -16.91 19.26
CA PRO A 226 17.67 -18.24 19.70
C PRO A 226 16.14 -18.39 19.81
N ASN A 227 15.61 -19.47 19.25
CA ASN A 227 14.16 -19.75 19.20
C ASN A 227 13.53 -19.96 20.60
N ASP A 228 14.27 -20.53 21.54
CA ASP A 228 13.84 -20.71 22.93
C ASP A 228 13.52 -19.36 23.59
N LYS A 229 14.39 -18.35 23.39
CA LYS A 229 14.17 -17.00 23.90
C LYS A 229 13.01 -16.29 23.21
N ILE A 230 12.85 -16.47 21.89
CA ILE A 230 11.68 -15.95 21.14
C ILE A 230 10.39 -16.57 21.70
N ASN A 231 10.38 -17.88 21.95
CA ASN A 231 9.21 -18.59 22.46
C ASN A 231 8.84 -18.12 23.89
N VAL A 232 9.83 -17.88 24.75
CA VAL A 232 9.60 -17.31 26.09
C VAL A 232 8.94 -15.94 25.99
N LEU A 233 9.45 -15.07 25.12
CA LEU A 233 8.87 -13.73 24.89
C LEU A 233 7.44 -13.83 24.33
N ALA A 234 7.24 -14.65 23.30
CA ALA A 234 5.94 -14.83 22.66
C ALA A 234 4.88 -15.35 23.64
N LYS A 235 5.24 -16.36 24.45
CA LYS A 235 4.38 -16.88 25.51
C LYS A 235 4.03 -15.81 26.54
N ALA A 236 5.01 -15.02 27.01
CA ALA A 236 4.76 -13.97 27.99
C ALA A 236 3.77 -12.91 27.47
N ILE A 237 3.89 -12.52 26.19
CA ILE A 237 2.99 -11.56 25.54
C ILE A 237 1.57 -12.13 25.43
N ALA A 238 1.45 -13.36 24.91
CA ALA A 238 0.14 -14.00 24.74
C ALA A 238 -0.55 -14.28 26.09
N ASP A 239 0.19 -14.77 27.09
CA ASP A 239 -0.33 -14.98 28.45
C ASP A 239 -0.74 -13.65 29.10
N ALA A 240 -0.02 -12.54 28.86
CA ALA A 240 -0.43 -11.23 29.34
C ALA A 240 -1.76 -10.77 28.72
N PHE A 241 -1.96 -11.01 27.41
CA PHE A 241 -3.22 -10.71 26.74
C PHE A 241 -4.40 -11.51 27.35
N ILE A 242 -4.23 -12.82 27.51
CA ILE A 242 -5.27 -13.71 28.07
C ILE A 242 -5.59 -13.32 29.51
N ARG A 243 -4.56 -13.14 30.37
CA ARG A 243 -4.73 -12.68 31.75
C ARG A 243 -5.43 -11.34 31.85
N GLY A 244 -5.24 -10.44 30.88
CA GLY A 244 -5.94 -9.16 30.82
C GLY A 244 -7.46 -9.31 30.73
N TYR A 245 -7.96 -10.31 30.01
CA TYR A 245 -9.39 -10.62 29.94
C TYR A 245 -9.93 -11.18 31.26
N GLU A 246 -9.18 -12.11 31.87
CA GLU A 246 -9.51 -12.71 33.16
C GLU A 246 -9.63 -11.63 34.25
N LEU A 247 -8.63 -10.76 34.36
CA LEU A 247 -8.62 -9.66 35.34
C LEU A 247 -9.75 -8.65 35.10
N ALA A 248 -10.06 -8.36 33.83
CA ALA A 248 -11.16 -7.47 33.47
C ALA A 248 -12.55 -8.12 33.60
N LYS A 249 -12.63 -9.41 33.99
CA LYS A 249 -13.87 -10.21 34.04
C LYS A 249 -14.61 -10.19 32.70
N LYS A 250 -13.87 -10.20 31.59
CA LYS A 250 -14.42 -10.24 30.23
C LYS A 250 -14.34 -11.65 29.67
N ASP A 251 -15.40 -12.08 29.01
CA ASP A 251 -15.46 -13.39 28.36
C ASP A 251 -14.62 -13.41 27.07
N LEU A 252 -13.52 -14.16 27.10
CA LEU A 252 -12.63 -14.34 25.95
C LEU A 252 -13.25 -15.25 24.87
N THR A 253 -14.18 -16.14 25.22
CA THR A 253 -14.77 -17.10 24.27
C THR A 253 -15.61 -16.42 23.17
N GLN A 254 -16.05 -15.17 23.42
CA GLN A 254 -16.73 -14.34 22.43
C GLN A 254 -15.78 -13.79 21.37
N LYS A 255 -14.46 -13.81 21.62
CA LYS A 255 -13.44 -13.37 20.67
C LYS A 255 -13.04 -14.55 19.80
N LYS A 256 -13.25 -14.40 18.49
CA LYS A 256 -12.90 -15.40 17.48
C LYS A 256 -11.60 -15.08 16.75
N THR A 257 -11.20 -13.81 16.78
CA THR A 257 -10.11 -13.27 15.97
C THR A 257 -9.28 -12.26 16.76
N LEU A 258 -7.97 -12.23 16.50
CA LEU A 258 -7.00 -11.33 17.11
C LEU A 258 -6.04 -10.79 16.04
N ASN A 259 -5.83 -9.48 16.02
CA ASN A 259 -4.86 -8.84 15.14
C ASN A 259 -3.53 -8.67 15.90
N ILE A 260 -2.41 -9.00 15.25
CA ILE A 260 -1.06 -8.73 15.77
C ILE A 260 -0.46 -7.57 14.98
N TYR A 261 -0.13 -6.49 15.68
CA TYR A 261 0.61 -5.36 15.11
C TYR A 261 2.08 -5.48 15.51
N TYR A 262 2.97 -5.45 14.52
CA TYR A 262 4.42 -5.55 14.69
C TYR A 262 5.13 -4.67 13.65
N HIS A 263 6.40 -4.34 13.90
CA HIS A 263 7.23 -3.65 12.90
C HIS A 263 7.84 -4.65 11.92
N LEU A 264 8.00 -4.26 10.66
CA LEU A 264 8.67 -5.10 9.67
C LEU A 264 10.08 -5.46 10.14
N GLY A 265 10.48 -6.71 9.92
CA GLY A 265 11.67 -7.32 10.50
C GLY A 265 11.41 -8.07 11.82
N GLN A 266 10.22 -7.93 12.45
CA GLN A 266 9.84 -8.65 13.67
C GLN A 266 8.98 -9.90 13.43
N GLU A 267 8.92 -10.39 12.20
CA GLU A 267 8.05 -11.49 11.75
C GLU A 267 8.31 -12.77 12.54
N LYS A 268 9.56 -13.01 12.96
CA LYS A 268 9.90 -14.19 13.78
C LYS A 268 9.20 -14.16 15.15
N ILE A 269 9.10 -12.99 15.77
CA ILE A 269 8.36 -12.80 17.02
C ILE A 269 6.86 -12.90 16.76
N ALA A 270 6.35 -12.21 15.73
CA ALA A 270 4.94 -12.21 15.38
C ALA A 270 4.44 -13.63 15.07
N ARG A 271 5.22 -14.42 14.31
CA ARG A 271 4.96 -15.84 14.02
C ARG A 271 4.88 -16.68 15.29
N ALA A 272 5.80 -16.48 16.24
CA ALA A 272 5.80 -17.22 17.50
C ALA A 272 4.59 -16.87 18.37
N ILE A 273 4.23 -15.58 18.48
CA ILE A 273 3.01 -15.14 19.17
C ILE A 273 1.78 -15.75 18.48
N ALA A 274 1.73 -15.72 17.15
CA ALA A 274 0.60 -16.23 16.39
C ALA A 274 0.35 -17.71 16.68
N LYS A 275 1.41 -18.53 16.62
CA LYS A 275 1.33 -19.96 16.96
C LYS A 275 0.82 -20.19 18.38
N TYR A 276 1.32 -19.44 19.37
CA TYR A 276 0.90 -19.59 20.75
C TYR A 276 -0.58 -19.20 20.98
N ILE A 277 -1.06 -18.15 20.31
CA ILE A 277 -2.46 -17.73 20.38
C ILE A 277 -3.37 -18.77 19.69
N GLU A 278 -2.93 -19.35 18.58
CA GLU A 278 -3.68 -20.40 17.87
C GLU A 278 -3.81 -21.70 18.67
N GLU A 279 -2.83 -22.03 19.52
CA GLU A 279 -2.91 -23.13 20.51
C GLU A 279 -3.97 -22.88 21.60
N LYS A 280 -4.51 -21.66 21.72
CA LYS A 280 -5.54 -21.25 22.69
C LYS A 280 -6.91 -21.05 22.05
N ASP A 281 -7.16 -21.69 20.91
CA ASP A 281 -8.41 -21.65 20.14
C ASP A 281 -8.82 -20.25 19.61
N LEU A 282 -7.89 -19.31 19.57
CA LEU A 282 -8.08 -17.97 18.99
C LEU A 282 -7.45 -17.92 17.59
N LYS A 283 -8.16 -17.39 16.59
CA LYS A 283 -7.59 -17.22 15.25
C LYS A 283 -6.80 -15.94 15.15
N VAL A 284 -5.55 -16.04 14.71
CA VAL A 284 -4.74 -14.86 14.42
C VAL A 284 -4.96 -14.40 13.00
N LEU A 285 -5.21 -13.11 12.88
CA LEU A 285 -5.37 -12.36 11.66
C LEU A 285 -4.03 -11.68 11.38
#